data_AF-A0A921ZN10-F1
#
_entry.id   AF-A0A921ZN10-F1
#
_cell.length_a   1.000
_cell.length_b   1.000
_cell.length_c   1.000
_cell.angle_alpha   90.00
_cell.angle_beta   90.00
_cell.angle_gamma   90.00
#
_symmetry.space_group_name_H-M   'P 1'
#
loop_
_entity.id
_entity.type
_entity.pdbx_description
1 polymer ?
#
loop_
_entity_poly.entity_id
_entity_poly.type
_entity_poly.pdbx_seq_one_letter_code
_entity_poly.pdbx_strand_id
1 'polypeptide(L)'
;MSCRGCSLNRLPQVKQFVMDDAPKYDRLEVKFISGAPPELVLLGDGDRELERLPLSQLNREECNELLQERGFTKKPSKSDL
;
A
#
# COMPACT_ATOMS: atom_id res chain seq x y z
N MET A 1 25.05 11.85 9.88
CA MET A 1 23.87 11.11 10.38
C MET A 1 23.18 10.49 9.17
N SER A 2 23.50 9.23 8.89
CA SER A 2 23.19 8.58 7.61
C SER A 2 21.81 7.93 7.67
N CYS A 3 20.76 8.65 7.30
CA CYS A 3 19.47 8.03 6.94
C CYS A 3 19.55 7.49 5.51
N ARG A 4 20.53 6.62 5.23
CA ARG A 4 20.66 5.95 3.94
C ARG A 4 20.13 4.54 4.04
N GLY A 5 18.86 4.42 3.69
CA GLY A 5 18.21 3.15 3.51
C GLY A 5 16.73 3.36 3.53
N CYS A 6 16.17 3.82 2.40
CA CYS A 6 14.74 3.88 2.17
C CYS A 6 14.09 2.65 2.80
N SER A 7 13.20 2.85 3.77
CA SER A 7 12.49 1.81 4.52
C SER A 7 11.94 0.71 3.61
N LEU A 8 11.42 1.10 2.44
CA LEU A 8 10.94 0.22 1.37
C LEU A 8 12.00 -0.73 0.76
N ASN A 9 13.28 -0.33 0.67
CA ASN A 9 14.32 -1.23 0.14
C ASN A 9 14.67 -2.37 1.10
N ARG A 10 14.33 -2.25 2.38
CA ARG A 10 14.48 -3.33 3.38
C ARG A 10 13.23 -4.20 3.48
N LEU A 11 12.14 -3.82 2.81
CA LEU A 11 10.84 -4.49 2.85
C LEU A 11 10.43 -4.90 1.42
N PRO A 12 11.08 -5.92 0.84
CA PRO A 12 10.90 -6.28 -0.57
C PRO A 12 9.45 -6.66 -0.92
N GLN A 13 8.74 -7.31 0.00
CA GLN A 13 7.35 -7.73 -0.19
C GLN A 13 6.40 -6.53 -0.22
N VAL A 14 6.55 -5.61 0.75
CA VAL A 14 5.79 -4.35 0.79
C VAL A 14 6.09 -3.51 -0.45
N LYS A 15 7.36 -3.47 -0.88
CA LYS A 15 7.76 -2.77 -2.10
C LYS A 15 7.05 -3.32 -3.34
N GLN A 16 6.99 -4.65 -3.50
CA GLN A 16 6.24 -5.26 -4.59
C GLN A 16 4.75 -4.94 -4.51
N PHE A 17 4.14 -5.02 -3.33
CA PHE A 17 2.75 -4.62 -3.16
C PHE A 17 2.50 -3.18 -3.65
N VAL A 18 3.31 -2.23 -3.16
CA VAL A 18 3.16 -0.81 -3.49
C VAL A 18 3.41 -0.52 -4.98
N MET A 19 4.34 -1.24 -5.62
CA MET A 19 4.73 -1.00 -7.02
C MET A 19 3.84 -1.76 -8.02
N ASP A 20 3.48 -3.01 -7.73
CA ASP A 20 2.83 -3.93 -8.68
C ASP A 20 1.34 -4.10 -8.41
N ASP A 21 0.90 -4.11 -7.15
CA ASP A 21 -0.49 -4.40 -6.80
C ASP A 21 -1.30 -3.15 -6.51
N ALA A 22 -0.73 -2.20 -5.77
CA ALA A 22 -1.42 -0.99 -5.38
C ALA A 22 -2.00 -0.21 -6.58
N PRO A 23 -1.29 -0.04 -7.72
CA PRO A 23 -1.85 0.62 -8.91
C PRO A 23 -3.02 -0.11 -9.56
N LYS A 24 -3.23 -1.40 -9.22
CA LYS A 24 -4.37 -2.18 -9.73
C LYS A 24 -5.66 -1.87 -8.99
N TYR A 25 -5.62 -1.20 -7.84
CA TYR A 25 -6.83 -0.82 -7.11
C TYR A 25 -7.29 0.58 -7.53
N ASP A 26 -8.57 0.73 -7.91
CA ASP A 26 -9.13 2.04 -8.35
C ASP A 26 -9.14 3.11 -7.25
N ARG A 27 -9.38 2.68 -6.00
CA ARG A 27 -9.59 3.58 -4.87
C ARG A 27 -8.38 3.68 -3.95
N LEU A 28 -7.21 3.22 -4.40
CA LEU A 28 -5.99 3.23 -3.62
C LEU A 28 -5.02 4.27 -4.19
N GLU A 29 -4.57 5.18 -3.33
CA GLU A 29 -3.56 6.18 -3.67
C GLU A 29 -2.23 5.83 -3.00
N VAL A 30 -1.15 5.85 -3.78
CA VAL A 30 0.21 5.62 -3.28
C VAL A 30 0.97 6.94 -3.23
N LYS A 31 1.38 7.35 -2.03
CA LYS A 31 2.23 8.53 -1.82
C LYS A 31 3.60 8.12 -1.28
N PHE A 32 4.65 8.47 -2.01
CA PHE A 32 6.03 8.22 -1.57
C PHE A 32 6.58 9.44 -0.83
N ILE A 33 6.68 9.33 0.50
CA ILE A 33 7.23 10.38 1.36
C ILE A 33 8.65 10.00 1.78
N SER A 34 9.63 10.84 1.45
CA SER A 34 11.03 10.59 1.79
C SER A 34 11.24 10.62 3.31
N GLY A 35 11.85 9.57 3.86
CA GLY A 35 12.16 9.48 5.30
C GLY A 35 11.01 8.98 6.17
N ALA A 36 9.81 8.78 5.61
CA ALA A 36 8.68 8.20 6.34
C ALA A 36 8.69 6.66 6.27
N PRO A 37 8.21 5.96 7.31
CA PRO A 37 7.89 4.53 7.21
C PRO A 37 6.72 4.31 6.24
N PRO A 38 6.65 3.15 5.56
CA PRO A 38 5.48 2.81 4.76
C PRO A 38 4.30 2.49 5.68
N GLU A 39 3.19 3.19 5.49
CA GLU A 39 1.95 3.04 6.26
C GLU A 39 0.76 3.00 5.31
N LEU A 40 -0.25 2.20 5.65
CA LEU A 40 -1.54 2.18 4.99
C LEU A 40 -2.49 3.06 5.79
N VAL A 41 -3.07 4.05 5.12
CA VAL A 41 -4.04 4.96 5.72
C VAL A 41 -5.38 4.76 5.02
N LEU A 42 -6.39 4.36 5.78
CA LEU A 42 -7.76 4.28 5.31
C LEU A 42 -8.43 5.65 5.51
N LEU A 43 -8.79 6.29 4.42
CA LEU A 43 -9.52 7.56 4.42
C LEU A 43 -11.02 7.29 4.30
N GLY A 44 -11.80 7.94 5.16
CA GLY A 44 -13.26 7.94 5.15
C GLY A 44 -13.82 9.14 4.40
N ASP A 45 -15.07 9.47 4.71
CA ASP A 45 -15.73 10.66 4.15
C ASP A 45 -15.01 11.95 4.57
N GLY A 46 -14.77 12.85 3.59
CA GLY A 46 -14.10 14.13 3.81
C GLY A 46 -12.61 14.04 4.17
N ASP A 47 -11.87 13.06 3.62
CA ASP A 47 -10.43 12.85 3.85
C ASP A 47 -10.06 12.56 5.33
N ARG A 48 -11.04 12.15 6.14
CA ARG A 48 -10.79 11.80 7.54
C ARG A 48 -10.08 10.45 7.63
N GLU A 49 -8.91 10.43 8.25
CA GLU A 49 -8.21 9.18 8.58
C GLU A 49 -9.07 8.34 9.54
N LEU A 50 -9.55 7.19 9.06
CA LEU A 50 -10.28 6.21 9.86
C LEU A 50 -9.32 5.27 10.56
N GLU A 51 -8.29 4.83 9.84
CA GLU A 51 -7.34 3.83 10.33
C GLU A 51 -5.96 4.03 9.71
N ARG A 52 -4.91 3.81 10.49
CA ARG A 52 -3.53 3.83 10.04
C ARG A 52 -2.83 2.57 10.53
N LEU A 53 -2.24 1.83 9.61
CA LEU A 53 -1.56 0.56 9.88
C LEU A 53 -0.12 0.59 9.32
N PRO A 54 0.90 0.19 10.08
CA PRO A 54 2.27 0.14 9.59
C PRO A 54 2.43 -1.04 8.61
N LEU A 55 2.73 -0.75 7.34
CA LEU A 55 2.96 -1.78 6.33
C LEU A 55 4.22 -2.60 6.61
N SER A 56 5.15 -2.07 7.42
CA SER A 56 6.37 -2.77 7.81
C SER A 56 6.15 -4.07 8.59
N GLN A 57 4.96 -4.26 9.17
CA GLN A 57 4.59 -5.48 9.89
C GLN A 57 3.80 -6.46 9.02
N LEU A 58 3.39 -6.04 7.83
CA LEU A 58 2.58 -6.84 6.92
C LEU A 58 3.43 -7.32 5.74
N ASN A 59 2.96 -8.41 5.12
CA ASN A 59 3.54 -8.92 3.89
C ASN A 59 2.67 -8.51 2.68
N ARG A 60 3.11 -8.85 1.47
CA ARG A 60 2.40 -8.49 0.23
C ARG A 60 0.97 -9.04 0.22
N GLU A 61 0.77 -10.29 0.61
CA GLU A 61 -0.52 -10.98 0.57
C GLU A 61 -1.49 -10.36 1.59
N GLU A 62 -1.04 -10.19 2.84
CA GLU A 62 -1.80 -9.54 3.91
C GLU A 62 -2.27 -8.13 3.51
N CYS A 63 -1.41 -7.35 2.85
CA CYS A 63 -1.81 -6.03 2.34
C CYS A 63 -2.95 -6.12 1.32
N ASN A 64 -2.88 -7.12 0.43
CA ASN A 64 -3.88 -7.33 -0.61
C ASN A 64 -5.21 -7.88 -0.04
N GLU A 65 -5.13 -8.77 0.94
CA GLU A 65 -6.29 -9.33 1.64
C GLU A 65 -7.00 -8.26 2.45
N LEU A 66 -6.27 -7.47 3.24
CA LEU A 66 -6.84 -6.38 4.02
C LEU A 66 -7.61 -5.40 3.13
N LEU A 67 -7.06 -5.01 1.99
CA LEU A 67 -7.77 -4.18 1.03
C LEU A 67 -9.06 -4.84 0.52
N GLN A 68 -9.02 -6.13 0.19
CA GLN A 68 -10.22 -6.86 -0.26
C GLN A 68 -11.29 -6.96 0.83
N GLU A 69 -10.90 -7.24 2.08
CA GLU A 69 -11.81 -7.26 3.23
C GLU A 69 -12.46 -5.90 3.49
N ARG A 70 -11.73 -4.80 3.24
CA ARG A 70 -12.28 -3.44 3.28
C ARG A 70 -13.11 -3.07 2.05
N GLY A 71 -13.30 -3.99 1.10
CA GLY A 71 -14.13 -3.80 -0.09
C GLY A 71 -13.41 -3.11 -1.26
N PHE A 72 -12.07 -3.03 -1.25
CA PHE A 72 -11.32 -2.54 -2.39
C PHE A 72 -11.22 -3.64 -3.45
N THR A 73 -11.63 -3.32 -4.67
CA THR A 73 -11.60 -4.24 -5.80
C THR A 73 -10.35 -3.98 -6.64
N LYS A 74 -9.61 -5.05 -6.96
CA LYS A 74 -8.55 -4.99 -7.97
C LYS A 74 -9.17 -4.91 -9.36
N LYS A 75 -8.63 -4.05 -10.22
CA LYS A 75 -8.89 -4.10 -11.65
C LYS A 75 -8.46 -5.46 -12.17
N PRO A 76 -9.29 -6.16 -12.95
CA PRO A 76 -8.79 -7.24 -13.76
C PRO A 76 -7.74 -6.65 -14.70
N SER A 77 -6.51 -7.15 -14.64
CA SER A 77 -5.47 -6.81 -15.60
C SER A 77 -6.06 -7.07 -16.98
N LYS A 78 -6.20 -6.03 -17.82
CA LYS A 78 -6.62 -6.19 -19.23
C LYS A 78 -5.54 -6.97 -19.99
N SER A 79 -5.52 -8.28 -19.82
CA SER A 79 -4.76 -9.23 -20.62
C SER A 79 -5.62 -10.45 -20.95
N ASP A 80 -6.93 -10.27 -21.06
CA ASP A 80 -7.87 -11.27 -21.58
C ASP A 80 -9.04 -10.52 -22.25
N LEU A 81 -8.79 -9.92 -23.42
CA LEU A 81 -9.81 -9.67 -24.45
C LEU A 81 -9.15 -9.70 -25.84
#